data_AF-A0A3M5GLE8-F1
#
_entry.id   AF-A0A3M5GLE8-F1
#
_cell.length_a   1.000
_cell.length_b   1.000
_cell.length_c   1.000
_cell.angle_alpha   90.00
_cell.angle_beta   90.00
_cell.angle_gamma   90.00
#
_symmetry.space_group_name_H-M   'P 1'
#
loop_
_entity.id
_entity.type
_entity.pdbx_description
1 polymer ?
#
loop_
_entity_poly.entity_id
_entity_poly.type
_entity_poly.pdbx_seq_one_letter_code
_entity_poly.pdbx_strand_id
1 'polypeptide(L)'
;MHEQRVYLARLYWMTIEFGLVDTPQGRKIYGGGILSSPKEAVYSLSPTPEHQLFDPLEAMRTPYRIDILQPLYFVLPSLKRLFDLAQEDIMALVEQGMQLGLHAPKFPPKTKSHTA
;
A
#
# COMPACT_ATOMS: atom_id res chain seq x y z
N MET A 1 -15.51 -14.04 -5.76
CA MET A 1 -15.57 -13.78 -4.30
C MET A 1 -14.24 -13.92 -3.56
N HIS A 2 -13.48 -15.03 -3.69
CA HIS A 2 -12.17 -15.16 -2.98
C HIS A 2 -11.09 -14.22 -3.51
N GLU A 3 -10.94 -14.08 -4.83
CA GLU A 3 -9.91 -13.22 -5.44
C GLU A 3 -10.14 -11.73 -5.18
N GLN A 4 -11.39 -11.28 -5.24
CA GLN A 4 -11.78 -9.89 -4.95
C GLN A 4 -11.32 -9.44 -3.55
N ARG A 5 -11.41 -10.32 -2.53
CA ARG A 5 -10.92 -10.04 -1.18
C ARG A 5 -9.42 -9.77 -1.15
N VAL A 6 -8.63 -10.37 -2.04
CA VAL A 6 -7.18 -10.15 -2.09
C VAL A 6 -6.86 -8.75 -2.62
N TYR A 7 -7.60 -8.24 -3.60
CA TYR A 7 -7.47 -6.87 -4.08
C TYR A 7 -7.90 -5.86 -3.00
N LEU A 8 -9.00 -6.13 -2.28
CA LEU A 8 -9.40 -5.31 -1.13
C LEU A 8 -8.36 -5.33 -0.01
N ALA A 9 -7.75 -6.49 0.27
CA ALA A 9 -6.68 -6.60 1.27
C ALA A 9 -5.45 -5.78 0.88
N ARG A 10 -5.09 -5.71 -0.41
CA ARG A 10 -4.03 -4.83 -0.92
C ARG A 10 -4.40 -3.36 -0.73
N LEU A 11 -5.62 -2.97 -1.07
CA LEU A 11 -6.08 -1.60 -0.84
C LEU A 11 -5.96 -1.22 0.64
N TYR A 12 -6.43 -2.09 1.54
CA TYR A 12 -6.32 -1.90 2.99
C TYR A 12 -4.85 -1.80 3.43
N TRP A 13 -3.99 -2.69 2.95
CA TRP A 13 -2.55 -2.69 3.27
C TRP A 13 -1.86 -1.38 2.86
N MET A 14 -2.11 -0.92 1.64
CA MET A 14 -1.50 0.28 1.07
C MET A 14 -2.05 1.59 1.65
N THR A 15 -3.14 1.52 2.42
CA THR A 15 -3.78 2.69 3.03
C THR A 15 -3.76 2.62 4.55
N ILE A 16 -4.64 1.82 5.14
CA ILE A 16 -4.85 1.77 6.59
C ILE A 16 -3.62 1.25 7.34
N GLU A 17 -2.84 0.32 6.76
CA GLU A 17 -1.64 -0.23 7.41
C GLU A 17 -0.38 0.59 7.11
N PHE A 18 -0.12 0.90 5.84
CA PHE A 18 1.14 1.51 5.39
C PHE A 18 0.95 2.80 4.56
N GLY A 19 -0.12 3.54 4.79
CA GLY A 19 -0.38 4.79 4.09
C GLY A 19 0.34 6.00 4.69
N LEU A 20 0.73 6.92 3.79
CA LEU A 20 1.25 8.24 4.10
C LEU A 20 0.30 9.33 3.60
N VAL A 21 0.41 10.53 4.15
CA VAL A 21 -0.40 11.68 3.72
C VAL A 21 0.47 12.92 3.62
N ASP A 22 0.35 13.66 2.52
CA ASP A 22 0.97 14.96 2.38
C ASP A 22 0.13 16.03 3.09
N THR A 23 0.81 16.92 3.82
CA THR A 23 0.20 18.06 4.50
C THR A 23 1.00 19.33 4.20
N PRO A 24 0.47 20.53 4.49
CA PRO A 24 1.22 21.76 4.34
C PRO A 24 2.51 21.82 5.18
N GLN A 25 2.65 20.96 6.21
CA GLN A 25 3.84 20.83 7.06
C GLN A 25 4.73 19.65 6.64
N GLY A 26 4.53 19.13 5.43
CA GLY A 26 5.24 17.99 4.88
C GLY A 26 4.55 16.65 5.12
N ARG A 27 5.15 15.59 4.56
CA ARG A 27 4.61 14.23 4.62
C ARG A 27 4.50 13.70 6.05
N LYS A 28 3.37 13.07 6.35
CA LYS A 28 3.04 12.46 7.64
C LYS A 28 2.59 11.02 7.46
N ILE A 29 2.64 10.28 8.56
CA ILE A 29 2.21 8.89 8.66
C ILE A 29 0.79 8.86 9.21
N TYR A 30 -0.08 8.06 8.59
CA TYR A 30 -1.38 7.70 9.19
C TYR A 30 -1.59 6.19 9.28
N GLY A 31 -0.82 5.38 8.53
CA GLY A 31 -0.90 3.94 8.57
C GLY A 31 -0.53 3.33 9.93
N GLY A 32 -1.37 2.44 10.45
CA GLY A 32 -1.21 1.83 11.78
C GLY A 32 0.02 0.92 11.89
N GLY A 33 0.36 0.19 10.83
CA GLY A 33 1.55 -0.66 10.76
C GLY A 33 2.85 0.14 10.86
N ILE A 34 2.88 1.34 10.28
CA ILE A 34 4.02 2.25 10.41
C ILE A 34 4.08 2.87 11.81
N LEU A 35 2.95 3.36 12.32
CA LEU A 35 2.87 4.01 13.64
C LEU A 35 3.27 3.08 14.80
N SER A 36 3.06 1.77 14.64
CA SER A 36 3.40 0.75 15.65
C SER A 36 4.86 0.26 15.57
N SER A 37 5.63 0.66 14.55
CA SER A 37 7.00 0.20 14.34
C SER A 37 7.97 1.39 14.22
N PRO A 38 8.83 1.64 15.23
CA PRO A 38 9.81 2.72 15.19
C PRO A 38 10.74 2.65 13.97
N LYS A 39 11.06 1.43 13.53
CA LYS A 39 11.91 1.18 12.35
C LYS A 39 11.21 1.63 11.07
N GLU A 40 9.92 1.29 10.92
CA GLU A 40 9.11 1.71 9.78
C GLU A 40 8.89 3.23 9.79
N ALA A 41 8.56 3.83 10.93
CA ALA A 41 8.30 5.27 11.03
C ALA A 41 9.47 6.13 10.50
N VAL A 42 10.72 5.73 10.78
CA VAL A 42 11.90 6.42 10.23
C VAL A 42 12.12 6.08 8.76
N TYR A 43 12.00 4.80 8.39
CA TYR A 43 12.27 4.33 7.04
C TYR A 43 11.28 4.87 6.01
N SER A 44 9.98 4.87 6.33
CA SER A 44 8.88 5.28 5.45
C SER A 44 8.92 6.76 5.07
N LEU A 45 9.62 7.61 5.82
CA LEU A 45 9.80 9.04 5.54
C LEU A 45 11.18 9.36 4.94
N SER A 46 12.05 8.36 4.82
CA SER A 46 13.37 8.50 4.20
C SER A 46 13.26 8.51 2.67
N PRO A 47 14.31 8.92 1.93
CA PRO A 47 14.34 8.81 0.47
C PRO A 47 14.60 7.37 -0.04
N THR A 48 14.72 6.38 0.85
CA THR A 48 15.08 5.00 0.49
C THR A 48 13.93 4.23 -0.17
N PRO A 49 12.71 4.16 0.40
CA PRO A 49 11.58 3.57 -0.29
C PRO A 49 11.02 4.49 -1.37
N GLU A 50 10.25 3.91 -2.27
CA GLU A 50 9.48 4.68 -3.24
C GLU A 50 8.24 5.29 -2.58
N HIS A 51 7.91 6.52 -2.98
CA HIS A 51 6.66 7.17 -2.62
C HIS A 51 5.88 7.49 -3.88
N GLN A 52 4.67 6.94 -3.98
CA GLN A 52 3.80 7.16 -5.12
C GLN A 52 2.52 7.86 -4.67
N LEU A 53 1.98 8.75 -5.51
CA LEU A 53 0.65 9.33 -5.24
C LEU A 53 -0.40 8.22 -5.20
N PHE A 54 -1.33 8.34 -4.25
CA PHE A 54 -2.38 7.34 -4.07
C PHE A 54 -3.32 7.27 -5.29
N ASP A 55 -3.36 6.09 -5.89
CA ASP A 55 -4.36 5.67 -6.87
C ASP A 55 -4.92 4.31 -6.41
N PRO A 56 -6.25 4.14 -6.30
CA PRO A 56 -6.84 2.92 -5.75
C PRO A 56 -6.59 1.70 -6.65
N LEU A 57 -6.55 1.88 -7.97
CA LEU A 57 -6.33 0.80 -8.93
C LEU A 57 -4.88 0.31 -8.84
N GLU A 58 -3.91 1.23 -8.80
CA GLU A 58 -2.50 0.89 -8.64
C GLU A 58 -2.23 0.23 -7.27
N ALA A 59 -2.84 0.76 -6.19
CA ALA A 59 -2.74 0.18 -4.86
C ALA A 59 -3.26 -1.27 -4.81
N MET A 60 -4.43 -1.53 -5.41
CA MET A 60 -5.02 -2.86 -5.48
C MET A 60 -4.22 -3.85 -6.34
N ARG A 61 -3.42 -3.37 -7.29
CA ARG A 61 -2.61 -4.21 -8.19
C ARG A 61 -1.18 -4.41 -7.71
N THR A 62 -0.78 -3.73 -6.64
CA THR A 62 0.59 -3.78 -6.11
C THR A 62 0.79 -4.99 -5.20
N PRO A 63 1.75 -5.89 -5.49
CA PRO A 63 2.14 -6.95 -4.57
C PRO A 63 2.79 -6.39 -3.30
N TYR A 64 2.56 -7.04 -2.15
CA TYR A 64 3.21 -6.69 -0.88
C TYR A 64 3.69 -7.94 -0.14
N ARG A 65 4.55 -7.72 0.86
CA ARG A 65 5.02 -8.74 1.80
C ARG A 65 4.96 -8.19 3.22
N ILE A 66 4.50 -9.01 4.14
CA ILE A 66 4.29 -8.64 5.56
C ILE A 66 5.57 -8.70 6.40
N ASP A 67 6.62 -9.36 5.89
CA ASP A 67 7.84 -9.71 6.63
C ASP A 67 9.06 -8.86 6.23
N ILE A 68 8.84 -7.75 5.53
CA ILE A 68 9.88 -6.82 5.07
C ILE A 68 9.47 -5.37 5.33
N LEU A 69 10.43 -4.44 5.32
CA LEU A 69 10.12 -3.02 5.19
C LEU A 69 9.49 -2.77 3.82
N GLN A 70 8.48 -1.91 3.75
CA GLN A 70 7.73 -1.76 2.51
C GLN A 70 8.57 -1.00 1.47
N PRO A 71 8.80 -1.57 0.27
CA PRO A 71 9.58 -0.87 -0.75
C PRO A 71 8.84 0.31 -1.39
N LEU A 72 7.52 0.40 -1.18
CA LEU A 72 6.63 1.41 -1.74
C LEU A 72 5.59 1.81 -0.70
N TYR A 73 5.34 3.11 -0.58
CA TYR A 73 4.22 3.68 0.19
C TYR A 73 3.38 4.56 -0.73
N PHE A 74 2.06 4.45 -0.61
CA PHE A 74 1.15 5.35 -1.27
C PHE A 74 0.86 6.58 -0.41
N VAL A 75 0.86 7.74 -1.06
CA VAL A 75 0.76 9.05 -0.43
C VAL A 75 -0.57 9.69 -0.82
N LEU A 76 -1.44 9.88 0.17
CA LEU A 76 -2.66 10.63 -0.01
C LEU A 76 -2.37 12.13 -0.11
N PRO A 77 -3.07 12.87 -0.99
CA PRO A 77 -2.99 14.34 -1.00
C PRO A 77 -3.69 14.95 0.22
N SER A 78 -4.65 14.23 0.82
CA SER A 78 -5.29 14.55 2.10
C SER A 78 -6.08 13.33 2.60
N LEU A 79 -6.40 13.27 3.90
CA LEU A 79 -7.23 12.19 4.45
C LEU A 79 -8.63 12.14 3.84
N LYS A 80 -9.16 13.28 3.33
CA LYS A 80 -10.45 13.34 2.62
C LYS A 80 -10.51 12.34 1.46
N ARG A 81 -9.37 12.06 0.80
CA ARG A 81 -9.31 11.13 -0.32
C ARG A 81 -9.81 9.73 0.04
N LEU A 82 -9.63 9.25 1.27
CA LEU A 82 -10.16 7.95 1.72
C LEU A 82 -11.69 7.96 1.86
N PHE A 83 -12.26 9.09 2.30
CA PHE A 83 -13.71 9.26 2.36
C PHE A 83 -14.32 9.31 0.96
N ASP A 84 -13.66 10.02 0.04
CA ASP A 84 -14.07 10.07 -1.36
C ASP A 84 -14.05 8.67 -1.99
N LEU A 85 -13.00 7.88 -1.70
CA LEU A 85 -12.90 6.49 -2.15
C LEU A 85 -14.03 5.61 -1.61
N ALA A 86 -14.46 5.84 -0.36
CA ALA A 86 -15.57 5.10 0.23
C ALA A 86 -16.93 5.41 -0.43
N GLN A 87 -17.03 6.47 -1.23
CA GLN A 87 -18.22 6.81 -2.03
C GLN A 87 -18.10 6.34 -3.50
N GLU A 88 -16.93 5.85 -3.92
CA GLU A 88 -16.72 5.30 -5.26
C GLU A 88 -17.20 3.84 -5.34
N ASP A 89 -17.38 3.35 -6.57
CA ASP A 89 -17.65 1.93 -6.82
C ASP A 89 -16.35 1.11 -6.68
N ILE A 90 -16.02 0.77 -5.43
CA ILE A 90 -14.84 -0.02 -5.09
C ILE A 90 -14.87 -1.38 -5.77
N MET A 91 -16.04 -1.98 -5.97
CA MET A 91 -16.14 -3.30 -6.59
C MET A 91 -15.86 -3.25 -8.09
N ALA A 92 -16.32 -2.20 -8.79
CA ALA A 92 -15.92 -1.95 -10.17
C ALA A 92 -14.39 -1.76 -10.30
N LEU A 93 -13.75 -1.05 -9.36
CA LEU A 93 -12.28 -0.92 -9.33
C LEU A 93 -11.58 -2.26 -9.09
N VAL A 94 -12.12 -3.11 -8.22
CA VAL A 94 -11.58 -4.46 -8.01
C VAL A 94 -11.66 -5.28 -9.28
N GLU A 95 -12.79 -5.27 -9.98
CA GLU A 95 -12.97 -5.98 -11.25
C GLU A 95 -12.01 -5.49 -12.33
N GLN A 96 -11.85 -4.17 -12.44
CA GLN A 96 -10.86 -3.57 -13.34
C GLN A 96 -9.42 -3.99 -12.97
N GLY A 97 -9.08 -3.98 -11.68
CA GLY A 97 -7.78 -4.44 -11.19
C GLY A 97 -7.51 -5.90 -11.53
N MET A 98 -8.53 -6.76 -11.44
CA MET A 98 -8.46 -8.16 -11.82
C MET A 98 -8.21 -8.33 -13.32
N GLN A 99 -8.89 -7.57 -14.17
CA GLN A 99 -8.71 -7.62 -15.63
C GLN A 99 -7.30 -7.20 -16.06
N LEU A 100 -6.74 -6.20 -15.40
CA LEU A 100 -5.41 -5.67 -15.71
C LEU A 100 -4.26 -6.49 -15.09
N GLY A 101 -4.57 -7.36 -14.12
CA GLY A 101 -3.60 -8.20 -13.43
C GLY A 101 -2.65 -7.42 -12.50
N LEU A 102 -1.81 -8.16 -11.76
CA LEU A 102 -0.89 -7.57 -10.78
C LEU A 102 0.36 -6.97 -11.43
N HIS A 103 0.91 -5.94 -10.82
CA HIS A 103 2.25 -5.45 -11.16
C HIS A 103 3.34 -6.45 -10.76
N ALA A 104 4.53 -6.28 -11.33
CA ALA A 104 5.70 -7.01 -10.86
C ALA A 104 6.03 -6.63 -9.40
N PRO A 105 6.40 -7.60 -8.55
CA PRO A 105 6.80 -7.31 -7.18
C PRO A 105 8.05 -6.41 -7.12
N LYS A 106 8.02 -5.38 -6.26
CA LYS A 106 9.16 -4.50 -5.98
C LYS A 106 10.12 -5.05 -4.92
N PHE A 107 10.02 -6.35 -4.62
CA PHE A 107 10.86 -7.03 -3.64
C PHE A 107 11.35 -8.37 -4.19
N PRO A 108 12.54 -8.83 -3.75
CA PRO A 108 13.05 -10.13 -4.17
C PRO A 108 12.13 -11.26 -3.69
N PRO A 109 12.10 -12.40 -4.42
CA PRO A 109 11.41 -13.61 -3.98
C PRO A 109 11.87 -14.04 -2.59
N LYS A 110 11.03 -14.75 -1.85
CA LYS A 110 11.48 -15.41 -0.61
C LYS A 110 12.61 -16.38 -0.96
N THR A 111 13.81 -16.11 -0.43
CA THR A 111 14.90 -17.09 -0.45
C THR A 111 14.42 -18.30 0.33
N LYS A 112 14.28 -19.46 -0.32
CA LYS A 112 14.03 -20.71 0.42
C LYS A 112 15.28 -20.96 1.26
N SER A 113 15.15 -20.86 2.59
CA SER A 113 16.18 -21.35 3.49
C SER A 113 16.37 -22.84 3.18
N HIS A 114 17.51 -23.21 2.58
CA HIS A 114 17.97 -24.59 2.64
C HIS A 114 18.33 -24.86 4.10
N THR A 115 17.43 -25.52 4.81
CA THR A 115 17.80 -26.19 6.06
C THR A 115 18.75 -27.31 5.68
N ALA A 116 20.02 -27.14 6.02
CA ALA A 116 20.99 -28.23 6.12
C ALA A 116 20.78 -28.97 7.44
#